data_AF-A0A254NA16-F1
#
_entry.id   AF-A0A254NA16-F1
#
_cell.length_a   1.000
_cell.length_b   1.000
_cell.length_c   1.000
_cell.angle_alpha   90.00
_cell.angle_beta   90.00
_cell.angle_gamma   90.00
#
_symmetry.space_group_name_H-M   'P 1'
#
loop_
_entity.id
_entity.type
_entity.pdbx_description
1 polymer ?
#
loop_
_entity_poly.entity_id
_entity_poly.type
_entity_poly.pdbx_seq_one_letter_code
_entity_poly.pdbx_strand_id
1 'polypeptide(L)'
;MSRYYGRGRGRLRINEVATKVVITSMYEVRAEEAKGLQSDRYVSPLGFERIREDVVDLIAKKDAKALAKAGGNGQVFFRLIRLGACTSQSDCQYGGIESVAHCGGGETGKPCSEVLFDREKEVSITEELQELELEISTLPPGTPRHKALAHERTALENYLNVIAE
;
A
#
# COMPACT_ATOMS: atom_id res chain seq x y z
N MET A 1 4.13 -16.26 -4.27
CA MET A 1 5.58 -16.09 -4.51
C MET A 1 6.27 -17.41 -4.80
N SER A 2 7.09 -17.49 -5.87
CA SER A 2 7.86 -18.70 -6.17
C SER A 2 8.89 -18.99 -5.07
N ARG A 3 9.21 -20.27 -4.84
CA ARG A 3 10.19 -20.71 -3.82
C ARG A 3 11.57 -20.04 -3.97
N TYR A 4 11.88 -19.54 -5.17
CA TYR A 4 13.13 -18.85 -5.48
C TYR A 4 13.30 -17.55 -4.68
N TYR A 5 12.27 -16.68 -4.68
CA TYR A 5 12.30 -15.42 -3.94
C TYR A 5 12.04 -15.63 -2.44
N GLY A 6 11.17 -16.58 -2.08
CA GLY A 6 10.89 -16.91 -0.67
C GLY A 6 12.09 -17.47 0.11
N ARG A 7 13.09 -18.05 -0.58
CA ARG A 7 14.36 -18.49 0.02
C ARG A 7 15.42 -17.38 0.12
N GLY A 8 15.07 -16.14 -0.18
CA GLY A 8 15.99 -15.00 -0.06
C GLY A 8 17.10 -14.98 -1.11
N ARG A 9 17.00 -15.74 -2.20
CA ARG A 9 18.01 -15.76 -3.29
C ARG A 9 18.03 -14.45 -4.11
N GLY A 10 17.03 -13.59 -3.97
CA GLY A 10 17.02 -12.23 -4.51
C GLY A 10 17.66 -11.18 -3.59
N ARG A 11 18.18 -11.57 -2.41
CA ARG A 11 18.85 -10.61 -1.52
C ARG A 11 20.21 -10.24 -2.11
N LEU A 12 20.44 -8.93 -2.26
CA LEU A 12 21.77 -8.39 -2.51
C LEU A 12 22.71 -8.88 -1.40
N ARG A 13 23.79 -9.58 -1.77
CA ARG A 13 24.81 -10.02 -0.81
C ARG A 13 25.73 -8.84 -0.52
N ILE A 14 25.29 -7.98 0.38
CA ILE A 14 26.06 -6.85 0.88
C ILE A 14 26.76 -7.24 2.19
N ASN A 15 27.85 -6.52 2.52
CA ASN A 15 28.56 -6.75 3.77
C ASN A 15 27.65 -6.41 4.97
N GLU A 16 28.02 -6.89 6.17
CA GLU A 16 27.18 -6.73 7.36
C GLU A 16 26.94 -5.25 7.71
N VAL A 17 27.96 -4.41 7.52
CA VAL A 17 27.88 -2.96 7.76
C VAL A 17 26.84 -2.32 6.85
N ALA A 18 26.90 -2.56 5.55
CA ALA A 18 25.93 -2.06 4.59
C ALA A 18 24.54 -2.64 4.85
N THR A 19 24.44 -3.91 5.26
CA THR A 19 23.15 -4.52 5.61
C THR A 19 22.46 -3.76 6.74
N LYS A 20 23.20 -3.43 7.81
CA LYS A 20 22.67 -2.66 8.93
C LYS A 20 22.25 -1.26 8.51
N VAL A 21 23.07 -0.59 7.71
CA VAL A 21 22.75 0.75 7.17
C VAL A 21 21.47 0.71 6.34
N VAL A 22 21.33 -0.25 5.43
CA VAL A 22 20.13 -0.41 4.59
C VAL A 22 18.89 -0.69 5.44
N ILE A 23 18.95 -1.61 6.40
CA ILE A 23 17.80 -1.92 7.25
C ILE A 23 17.41 -0.69 8.09
N THR A 24 18.39 0.03 8.63
CA THR A 24 18.14 1.21 9.46
C THR A 24 17.50 2.32 8.65
N SER A 25 18.05 2.64 7.47
CA SER A 25 17.50 3.66 6.58
C SER A 25 16.10 3.30 6.08
N MET A 26 15.83 2.01 5.82
CA MET A 26 14.48 1.55 5.47
C MET A 26 13.46 1.84 6.58
N TYR A 27 13.81 1.64 7.84
CA TYR A 27 12.91 1.96 8.96
C TYR A 27 12.78 3.47 9.19
N GLU A 28 13.84 4.25 8.96
CA GLU A 28 13.80 5.72 9.05
C GLU A 28 12.89 6.32 7.98
N VAL A 29 13.03 5.92 6.72
CA VAL A 29 12.16 6.38 5.63
C VAL A 29 10.70 6.03 5.90
N ARG A 30 10.41 4.79 6.32
CA ARG A 30 9.04 4.39 6.69
C ARG A 30 8.48 5.20 7.86
N ALA A 31 9.32 5.57 8.82
CA ALA A 31 8.90 6.40 9.94
C ALA A 31 8.60 7.84 9.50
N GLU A 32 9.33 8.39 8.54
CA GLU A 32 9.02 9.69 7.94
C GLU A 32 7.72 9.64 7.12
N GLU A 33 7.53 8.62 6.30
CA GLU A 33 6.29 8.41 5.55
C GLU A 33 5.08 8.24 6.49
N ALA A 34 5.26 7.50 7.59
CA ALA A 34 4.22 7.32 8.59
C ALA A 34 3.85 8.63 9.31
N LYS A 35 4.75 9.61 9.43
CA LYS A 35 4.37 10.96 9.93
C LYS A 35 3.38 11.65 8.99
N GLY A 36 3.45 11.36 7.69
CA GLY A 36 2.51 11.85 6.68
C GLY A 36 1.07 11.43 6.96
N LEU A 37 0.82 10.36 7.73
CA LEU A 37 -0.53 9.93 8.13
C LEU A 37 -1.28 10.97 8.96
N GLN A 38 -0.58 11.91 9.60
CA GLN A 38 -1.21 13.00 10.35
C GLN A 38 -1.80 14.08 9.44
N SER A 39 -1.39 14.10 8.17
CA SER A 39 -1.87 15.09 7.20
C SER A 39 -3.12 14.61 6.47
N ASP A 40 -3.87 15.55 5.89
CA ASP A 40 -5.06 15.27 5.07
C ASP A 40 -4.73 14.57 3.73
N ARG A 41 -3.46 14.23 3.50
CA ARG A 41 -2.98 13.44 2.36
C ARG A 41 -3.62 12.06 2.28
N TYR A 42 -3.83 11.41 3.42
CA TYR A 42 -4.34 10.04 3.47
C TYR A 42 -5.83 10.00 3.79
N VAL A 43 -6.60 9.32 2.93
CA VAL A 43 -8.06 9.16 3.05
C VAL A 43 -8.41 7.70 3.30
N SER A 44 -9.31 7.44 4.25
CA SER A 44 -9.85 6.09 4.47
C SER A 44 -11.11 5.88 3.63
N PRO A 45 -11.22 4.78 2.87
CA PRO A 45 -12.43 4.46 2.12
C PRO A 45 -13.63 4.03 2.97
N LEU A 46 -13.44 3.74 4.27
CA LEU A 46 -14.51 3.31 5.18
C LEU A 46 -14.94 4.41 6.17
N GLY A 47 -14.48 5.65 5.93
CA GLY A 47 -14.77 6.79 6.79
C GLY A 47 -13.67 7.03 7.85
N PHE A 48 -13.61 8.28 8.28
CA PHE A 48 -12.49 8.85 9.03
C PHE A 48 -12.33 8.37 10.48
N GLU A 49 -13.33 7.72 11.05
CA GLU A 49 -13.40 7.43 12.49
C GLU A 49 -12.59 6.19 12.91
N ARG A 50 -12.33 5.23 12.02
CA ARG A 50 -11.78 3.91 12.42
C ARG A 50 -10.26 3.79 12.41
N ILE A 51 -9.56 4.55 11.57
CA ILE A 51 -8.11 4.37 11.38
C ILE A 51 -7.30 5.39 12.18
N ARG A 52 -7.95 6.46 12.67
CA ARG A 52 -7.24 7.63 13.20
C ARG A 52 -6.83 7.51 14.66
N GLU A 53 -7.70 7.19 15.61
CA GLU A 53 -7.33 7.42 17.01
C GLU A 53 -6.13 6.59 17.47
N ASP A 54 -6.14 5.26 17.36
CA ASP A 54 -5.06 4.46 17.94
C ASP A 54 -3.72 4.59 17.20
N VAL A 55 -3.74 4.54 15.85
CA VAL A 55 -2.51 4.56 15.03
C VAL A 55 -1.97 5.98 14.90
N VAL A 56 -2.83 6.98 14.67
CA VAL A 56 -2.39 8.38 14.57
C VAL A 56 -1.97 8.90 15.94
N ASP A 57 -2.61 8.52 17.06
CA ASP A 57 -2.13 8.93 18.40
C ASP A 57 -0.79 8.30 18.76
N LEU A 58 -0.57 7.05 18.40
CA LEU A 58 0.72 6.37 18.57
C LEU A 58 1.84 7.06 17.76
N ILE A 59 1.50 7.60 16.58
CA ILE A 59 2.43 8.32 15.71
C ILE A 59 2.61 9.78 16.15
N ALA A 60 1.54 10.46 16.57
CA ALA A 60 1.54 11.84 17.05
C ALA A 60 2.40 12.02 18.30
N LYS A 61 2.45 11.01 19.16
CA LYS A 61 3.26 11.02 20.39
C LYS A 61 4.73 10.64 20.17
N LYS A 62 5.13 10.16 18.99
CA LYS A 62 6.46 9.57 18.75
C LYS A 62 7.24 10.29 17.66
N ASP A 63 8.49 10.63 17.97
CA ASP A 63 9.46 11.12 16.97
C ASP A 63 9.80 10.05 15.92
N ALA A 64 10.30 10.46 14.74
CA ALA A 64 10.70 9.55 13.65
C ALA A 64 11.66 8.45 14.14
N LYS A 65 12.59 8.77 15.04
CA LYS A 65 13.50 7.78 15.65
C LYS A 65 12.77 6.77 16.53
N ALA A 66 11.77 7.23 17.29
CA ALA A 66 10.94 6.36 18.12
C ALA A 66 10.02 5.47 17.26
N LEU A 67 9.53 5.99 16.14
CA LEU A 67 8.76 5.25 15.14
C LEU A 67 9.59 4.21 14.41
N ALA A 68 10.80 4.54 13.98
CA ALA A 68 11.72 3.57 13.36
C ALA A 68 12.04 2.41 14.32
N LYS A 69 12.30 2.71 15.60
CA LYS A 69 12.51 1.71 16.64
C LYS A 69 11.26 0.88 16.91
N ALA A 70 10.09 1.51 16.96
CA ALA A 70 8.81 0.82 17.14
C ALA A 70 8.47 -0.08 15.94
N GLY A 71 8.75 0.35 14.71
CA GLY A 71 8.61 -0.45 13.50
C GLY A 71 9.57 -1.64 13.46
N GLY A 72 10.82 -1.46 13.89
CA GLY A 72 11.78 -2.56 14.06
C GLY A 72 11.33 -3.59 15.10
N ASN A 73 10.60 -3.14 16.13
CA ASN A 73 10.03 -4.00 17.17
C ASN A 73 8.65 -4.58 16.82
N GLY A 74 8.10 -4.28 15.63
CA GLY A 74 6.76 -4.75 15.22
C GLY A 74 5.60 -4.10 15.98
N GLN A 75 5.77 -2.87 16.47
CA GLN A 75 4.74 -2.12 17.22
C GLN A 75 4.01 -1.10 16.36
N VAL A 76 4.58 -0.71 15.21
CA VAL A 76 3.95 0.20 14.24
C VAL A 76 3.94 -0.51 12.91
N PHE A 77 2.73 -0.76 12.39
CA PHE A 77 2.52 -1.41 11.11
C PHE A 77 2.08 -0.37 10.10
N PHE A 78 3.04 0.03 9.27
CA PHE A 78 2.84 0.93 8.16
C PHE A 78 3.64 0.42 6.98
N ARG A 79 2.95 0.20 5.86
CA ARG A 79 3.56 -0.22 4.59
C ARG A 79 2.98 0.62 3.46
N LEU A 80 3.85 1.12 2.60
CA LEU A 80 3.39 1.67 1.33
C LEU A 80 2.89 0.56 0.42
N ILE A 81 1.80 0.87 -0.26
CA ILE A 81 1.18 0.07 -1.32
C ILE A 81 0.94 0.97 -2.53
N ARG A 82 0.57 0.41 -3.68
CA ARG A 82 0.44 1.19 -4.92
C ARG A 82 -0.60 2.32 -4.79
N LEU A 83 -1.75 2.07 -4.15
CA LEU A 83 -2.80 3.08 -3.88
C LEU A 83 -2.50 4.06 -2.73
N GLY A 84 -1.43 3.85 -1.95
CA GLY A 84 -1.13 4.67 -0.78
C GLY A 84 -0.44 3.88 0.32
N ALA A 85 -1.13 3.63 1.42
CA ALA A 85 -0.61 2.91 2.58
C ALA A 85 -1.55 1.82 3.08
N CYS A 86 -0.99 0.86 3.81
CA CYS A 86 -1.73 -0.18 4.52
C CYS A 86 -1.23 -0.23 5.97
N THR A 87 -2.20 -0.36 6.88
CA THR A 87 -1.99 -0.37 8.33
C THR A 87 -2.19 -1.75 8.96
N SER A 88 -2.31 -2.78 8.11
CA SER A 88 -2.49 -4.16 8.55
C SER A 88 -1.34 -4.61 9.43
N GLN A 89 -1.69 -5.15 10.60
CA GLN A 89 -0.75 -5.89 11.44
C GLN A 89 -0.57 -7.34 10.97
N SER A 90 -1.44 -7.80 10.07
CA SER A 90 -1.49 -9.18 9.60
C SER A 90 -0.69 -9.40 8.32
N ASP A 91 -0.25 -10.66 8.12
CA ASP A 91 0.37 -11.09 6.87
C ASP A 91 -0.68 -11.14 5.75
N CYS A 92 -0.86 -10.00 5.07
CA CYS A 92 -1.75 -9.89 3.92
C CYS A 92 -1.16 -10.58 2.68
N GLN A 93 -1.89 -11.57 2.14
CA GLN A 93 -1.47 -12.36 0.97
C GLN A 93 -1.45 -11.56 -0.34
N TYR A 94 -2.23 -10.49 -0.42
CA TYR A 94 -2.36 -9.65 -1.64
C TYR A 94 -1.25 -8.61 -1.75
N GLY A 95 -0.78 -8.11 -0.61
CA GLY A 95 0.35 -7.21 -0.50
C GLY A 95 0.19 -5.79 -1.09
N GLY A 96 -0.79 -5.52 -1.94
CA GLY A 96 -1.10 -4.18 -2.46
C GLY A 96 -0.03 -3.56 -3.35
N ILE A 97 0.97 -4.33 -3.79
CA ILE A 97 2.04 -3.86 -4.70
C ILE A 97 1.82 -4.45 -6.10
N GLU A 98 1.77 -5.78 -6.20
CA GLU A 98 1.58 -6.47 -7.48
C GLU A 98 0.15 -6.30 -8.00
N SER A 99 -0.85 -6.35 -7.11
CA SER A 99 -2.25 -6.08 -7.45
C SER A 99 -2.93 -5.26 -6.36
N VAL A 100 -3.75 -4.32 -6.80
CA VAL A 100 -4.58 -3.47 -5.92
C VAL A 100 -6.05 -3.86 -5.94
N ALA A 101 -6.42 -4.88 -6.72
CA ALA A 101 -7.80 -5.35 -6.87
C ALA A 101 -8.47 -5.61 -5.50
N HIS A 102 -7.76 -6.26 -4.58
CA HIS A 102 -8.28 -6.48 -3.23
C HIS A 102 -8.32 -5.20 -2.38
N CYS A 103 -7.30 -4.35 -2.49
CA CYS A 103 -7.19 -3.13 -1.67
C CYS A 103 -8.29 -2.11 -2.02
N GLY A 104 -8.54 -1.87 -3.30
CA GLY A 104 -9.59 -0.98 -3.78
C GLY A 104 -10.97 -1.64 -3.93
N GLY A 105 -11.10 -2.92 -3.59
CA GLY A 105 -12.40 -3.61 -3.61
C GLY A 105 -12.91 -4.03 -4.99
N GLY A 106 -12.03 -4.22 -5.97
CA GLY A 106 -12.41 -4.70 -7.31
C GLY A 106 -12.99 -6.11 -7.36
N GLU A 107 -12.59 -7.00 -6.44
CA GLU A 107 -13.13 -8.37 -6.36
C GLU A 107 -14.41 -8.44 -5.52
N THR A 108 -14.43 -7.76 -4.38
CA THR A 108 -15.47 -7.86 -3.34
C THR A 108 -16.49 -6.73 -3.40
N GLY A 109 -16.24 -5.70 -4.20
CA GLY A 109 -17.01 -4.45 -4.25
C GLY A 109 -16.74 -3.51 -3.07
N LYS A 110 -15.87 -3.88 -2.12
CA LYS A 110 -15.58 -3.07 -0.92
C LYS A 110 -14.09 -2.94 -0.72
N PRO A 111 -13.55 -1.72 -0.55
CA PRO A 111 -12.15 -1.52 -0.20
C PRO A 111 -11.77 -2.22 1.10
N CYS A 112 -10.50 -2.59 1.21
CA CYS A 112 -9.95 -3.19 2.42
C CYS A 112 -10.04 -2.20 3.60
N SER A 113 -10.35 -2.69 4.81
CA SER A 113 -10.52 -1.83 5.97
C SER A 113 -9.24 -1.19 6.50
N GLU A 114 -8.10 -1.74 6.13
CA GLU A 114 -6.78 -1.31 6.63
C GLU A 114 -6.04 -0.44 5.60
N VAL A 115 -6.67 -0.16 4.46
CA VAL A 115 -6.09 0.65 3.39
C VAL A 115 -6.31 2.13 3.64
N LEU A 116 -5.31 2.92 3.27
CA LEU A 116 -5.34 4.37 3.23
C LEU A 116 -4.91 4.84 1.85
N PHE A 117 -5.77 5.59 1.19
CA PHE A 117 -5.54 6.14 -0.14
C PHE A 117 -4.76 7.43 -0.04
N ASP A 118 -3.74 7.57 -0.88
CA ASP A 118 -2.83 8.71 -0.88
C ASP A 118 -3.18 9.68 -2.00
N ARG A 119 -3.75 10.84 -1.69
CA ARG A 119 -4.18 11.84 -2.68
C ARG A 119 -3.07 12.24 -3.67
N GLU A 120 -1.81 12.22 -3.25
CA GLU A 120 -0.69 12.57 -4.14
C GLU A 120 -0.51 11.59 -5.31
N LYS A 121 -1.10 10.39 -5.23
CA LYS A 121 -1.00 9.37 -6.28
C LYS A 121 -2.07 9.51 -7.36
N GLU A 122 -3.00 10.45 -7.25
CA GLU A 122 -4.08 10.68 -8.21
C GLU A 122 -3.60 10.69 -9.67
N VAL A 123 -2.56 11.47 -9.97
CA VAL A 123 -2.03 11.59 -11.34
C VAL A 123 -1.54 10.24 -11.86
N SER A 124 -0.69 9.57 -11.08
CA SER A 124 -0.13 8.27 -11.45
C SER A 124 -1.20 7.19 -11.60
N ILE A 125 -2.23 7.20 -10.75
CA ILE A 125 -3.32 6.23 -10.83
C ILE A 125 -4.24 6.50 -12.01
N THR A 126 -4.44 7.78 -12.36
CA THR A 126 -5.24 8.16 -13.53
C THR A 126 -4.55 7.73 -14.83
N GLU A 127 -3.23 7.91 -14.93
CA GLU A 127 -2.44 7.41 -16.06
C GLU A 127 -2.51 5.88 -16.14
N GLU A 128 -2.32 5.19 -15.01
CA GLU A 128 -2.41 3.73 -14.93
C GLU A 128 -3.78 3.21 -15.39
N LEU A 129 -4.87 3.88 -14.98
CA LEU A 129 -6.23 3.52 -15.38
C LEU A 129 -6.41 3.60 -16.91
N GLN A 130 -5.88 4.64 -17.55
CA GLN A 130 -5.97 4.79 -19.00
C GLN A 130 -5.20 3.69 -19.75
N GLU A 131 -3.98 3.38 -19.30
CA GLU A 131 -3.18 2.29 -19.87
C GLU A 131 -3.90 0.93 -19.74
N LEU A 132 -4.51 0.71 -18.58
CA LEU A 132 -5.23 -0.53 -18.27
C LEU A 132 -6.49 -0.68 -19.13
N GLU A 133 -7.24 0.41 -19.35
CA GLU A 133 -8.40 0.41 -20.25
C GLU A 133 -8.03 0.08 -21.70
N LEU A 134 -6.92 0.65 -22.19
CA LEU A 134 -6.39 0.31 -23.50
C LEU A 134 -6.02 -1.17 -23.57
N GLU A 135 -5.35 -1.72 -22.55
CA GLU A 135 -5.00 -3.14 -22.51
C GLU A 135 -6.25 -4.04 -22.53
N ILE A 136 -7.25 -3.76 -21.69
CA ILE A 136 -8.51 -4.50 -21.65
C ILE A 136 -9.18 -4.52 -23.02
N SER A 137 -9.19 -3.40 -23.75
CA SER A 137 -9.84 -3.29 -25.06
C SER A 137 -9.26 -4.24 -26.13
N THR A 138 -7.99 -4.62 -25.97
CA THR A 138 -7.30 -5.53 -26.89
C THR A 138 -7.44 -7.02 -26.52
N LEU A 139 -7.94 -7.31 -25.31
CA LEU A 139 -7.99 -8.66 -24.77
C LEU A 139 -9.33 -9.33 -25.05
N PRO A 140 -9.34 -10.64 -25.39
CA PRO A 140 -10.59 -11.38 -25.52
C PRO A 140 -11.35 -11.42 -24.20
N PRO A 141 -12.67 -11.15 -24.21
CA PRO A 141 -13.49 -11.17 -23.01
C PRO A 141 -13.54 -12.57 -22.40
N GLY A 142 -13.60 -12.62 -21.07
CA GLY A 142 -13.73 -13.88 -20.32
C GLY A 142 -12.41 -14.63 -20.05
N THR A 143 -11.29 -14.19 -20.62
CA THR A 143 -9.97 -14.73 -20.28
C THR A 143 -9.59 -14.41 -18.82
N PRO A 144 -8.76 -15.25 -18.16
CA PRO A 144 -8.30 -14.96 -16.80
C PRO A 144 -7.63 -13.59 -16.65
N ARG A 145 -6.83 -13.19 -17.66
CA ARG A 145 -6.17 -11.88 -17.70
C ARG A 145 -7.19 -10.74 -17.80
N HIS A 146 -8.17 -10.85 -18.69
CA HIS A 146 -9.24 -9.85 -18.80
C HIS A 146 -10.00 -9.69 -17.47
N LYS A 147 -10.30 -10.79 -16.76
CA LYS A 147 -10.96 -10.71 -15.44
C LYS A 147 -10.10 -10.03 -14.39
N ALA A 148 -8.81 -10.39 -14.31
CA ALA A 148 -7.87 -9.78 -13.37
C ALA A 148 -7.76 -8.26 -13.59
N LEU A 149 -7.58 -7.83 -14.85
CA LEU A 149 -7.52 -6.41 -15.19
C LEU A 149 -8.85 -5.71 -14.92
N ALA A 150 -9.99 -6.34 -15.18
CA ALA A 150 -11.30 -5.74 -14.86
C ALA A 150 -11.44 -5.46 -13.35
N HIS A 151 -11.00 -6.38 -12.49
CA HIS A 151 -10.98 -6.13 -11.03
C HIS A 151 -10.00 -5.02 -10.66
N GLU A 152 -8.85 -4.97 -11.31
CA GLU A 152 -7.86 -3.91 -11.07
C GLU A 152 -8.39 -2.54 -11.50
N ARG A 153 -9.05 -2.44 -12.65
CA ARG A 153 -9.75 -1.23 -13.12
C ARG A 153 -10.75 -0.72 -12.08
N THR A 154 -11.65 -1.60 -11.61
CA THR A 154 -12.65 -1.23 -10.59
C THR A 154 -12.01 -0.78 -9.29
N ALA A 155 -10.87 -1.35 -8.89
CA ALA A 155 -10.14 -0.89 -7.71
C ALA A 155 -9.55 0.51 -7.89
N LEU A 156 -9.04 0.85 -9.08
CA LEU A 156 -8.56 2.20 -9.40
C LEU A 156 -9.71 3.21 -9.47
N GLU A 157 -10.84 2.85 -10.09
CA GLU A 157 -12.05 3.67 -10.13
C GLU A 157 -12.55 3.98 -8.71
N ASN A 158 -12.63 2.97 -7.84
CA ASN A 158 -13.03 3.15 -6.44
C ASN A 158 -12.07 4.06 -5.68
N TYR A 159 -10.77 3.92 -5.94
CA TYR A 159 -9.77 4.82 -5.36
C TYR A 159 -10.02 6.28 -5.78
N LEU A 160 -10.23 6.54 -7.08
CA LEU A 160 -10.47 7.89 -7.61
C LEU A 160 -11.75 8.49 -7.03
N ASN A 161 -12.81 7.70 -6.90
CA ASN A 161 -14.07 8.14 -6.30
C ASN A 161 -13.88 8.58 -4.84
N VAL A 162 -13.12 7.83 -4.05
CA VAL A 162 -12.90 8.13 -2.62
C VAL A 162 -12.02 9.36 -2.40
N ILE A 163 -11.04 9.61 -3.27
CA ILE A 163 -10.19 10.81 -3.14
C ILE A 163 -10.88 12.08 -3.66
N ALA A 164 -11.88 11.95 -4.54
CA ALA A 164 -12.64 13.09 -5.06
C ALA A 164 -13.66 13.64 -4.04
N GLU A 165 -14.03 12.84 -3.03
CA GLU A 165 -14.81 13.25 -1.85
C GLU A 165 -13.97 14.08 -0.86
#